data_AF-W7YJU9-F1
#
_entry.id   AF-W7YJU9-F1
#
_cell.length_a   1.000
_cell.length_b   1.000
_cell.length_c   1.000
_cell.angle_alpha   90.00
_cell.angle_beta   90.00
_cell.angle_gamma   90.00
#
_symmetry.space_group_name_H-M   'P 1'
#
loop_
_entity.id
_entity.type
_entity.pdbx_description
1 polymer ?
#
loop_
_entity_poly.entity_id
_entity_poly.type
_entity_poly.pdbx_seq_one_letter_code
_entity_poly.pdbx_strand_id
1 'polypeptide(L)'
;MLRKTESSIIFIQQLGRGLRKHADKEFVTIIDFIGNYKNNYLIPIALSGDKSLNKDTIRRMMKDTSYINGVSTINFEEIAREQIYKSITNNNLTELRKLKEAYHELKNRMGHRPTMHDFITNESIDPIVIVKPHKCYYQFLKRINEDISELTSYEQQVLTMLSLEILDGKRIHEIILLELLFQNDQVAYDDYVTTLEQLNCRTDSNTLSSVIRVMDLTFFVAAQRKNYGDTPICNLKDGAFHLNDDIRRSFDTNETFKDMFLMSYYVQRKKQEPMIVALH
;
A
#
# COMPACT_ATOMS: atom_id res chain seq x y z
N MET A 1 -32.56 -8.14 -0.80
CA MET A 1 -32.09 -7.57 0.48
C MET A 1 -32.63 -6.16 0.59
N LEU A 2 -33.35 -5.85 1.68
CA LEU A 2 -34.05 -4.57 1.88
C LEU A 2 -33.51 -3.78 3.09
N ARG A 3 -32.34 -4.17 3.59
CA ARG A 3 -31.74 -3.59 4.80
C ARG A 3 -30.39 -2.99 4.46
N LYS A 4 -30.00 -1.97 5.22
CA LYS A 4 -28.66 -1.40 5.16
C LYS A 4 -27.57 -2.45 5.43
N THR A 5 -26.48 -2.36 4.69
CA THR A 5 -25.28 -3.19 4.89
C THR A 5 -24.47 -2.63 6.06
N GLU A 6 -24.52 -3.30 7.21
CA GLU A 6 -23.80 -2.87 8.42
C GLU A 6 -22.36 -3.41 8.48
N SER A 7 -22.09 -4.55 7.86
CA SER A 7 -20.80 -5.23 7.88
C SER A 7 -20.65 -6.10 6.64
N SER A 8 -19.43 -6.19 6.09
CA SER A 8 -19.09 -7.09 4.99
C SER A 8 -19.30 -8.56 5.38
N ILE A 9 -19.00 -8.93 6.63
CA ILE A 9 -19.19 -10.29 7.15
C ILE A 9 -20.68 -10.66 7.13
N ILE A 10 -21.52 -9.77 7.68
CA ILE A 10 -22.97 -9.97 7.73
C ILE A 10 -23.57 -10.01 6.32
N PHE A 11 -23.02 -9.25 5.37
CA PHE A 11 -23.42 -9.27 3.96
C PHE A 11 -23.15 -10.64 3.33
N ILE A 12 -21.91 -11.14 3.43
CA ILE A 12 -21.50 -12.45 2.90
C ILE A 12 -22.32 -13.59 3.53
N GLN A 13 -22.57 -13.52 4.84
CA GLN A 13 -23.38 -14.53 5.54
C GLN A 13 -24.82 -14.61 5.01
N GLN A 14 -25.44 -13.48 4.65
CA GLN A 14 -26.76 -13.51 4.04
C GLN A 14 -26.71 -14.07 2.62
N LEU A 15 -25.70 -13.67 1.84
CA LEU A 15 -25.45 -14.19 0.50
C LEU A 15 -25.35 -15.73 0.55
N GLY A 16 -24.56 -16.25 1.49
CA GLY A 16 -24.26 -17.68 1.66
C GLY A 16 -25.47 -18.58 1.90
N ARG A 17 -26.60 -18.04 2.40
CA ARG A 17 -27.84 -18.82 2.57
C ARG A 17 -28.38 -19.32 1.24
N GLY A 18 -28.17 -18.54 0.19
CA GLY A 18 -28.58 -18.85 -1.17
C GLY A 18 -27.54 -19.58 -1.99
N LEU A 19 -26.34 -19.90 -1.48
CA LEU A 19 -25.25 -20.46 -2.30
C LEU A 19 -25.12 -21.99 -2.26
N ARG A 20 -25.90 -22.68 -1.41
CA ARG A 20 -25.89 -24.16 -1.38
C ARG A 20 -26.44 -24.74 -2.69
N LYS A 21 -25.80 -25.80 -3.18
CA LYS A 21 -26.24 -26.55 -4.37
C LYS A 21 -27.52 -27.33 -4.06
N HIS A 22 -28.41 -27.39 -5.04
CA HIS A 22 -29.64 -28.18 -4.99
C HIS A 22 -29.98 -28.66 -6.40
N ALA A 23 -30.59 -29.83 -6.56
CA ALA A 23 -30.85 -30.41 -7.88
C ALA A 23 -31.78 -29.52 -8.73
N ASP A 24 -32.81 -28.94 -8.11
CA ASP A 24 -33.79 -28.08 -8.79
C ASP A 24 -33.35 -26.61 -8.96
N LYS A 25 -32.04 -26.35 -8.90
CA LYS A 25 -31.52 -25.00 -8.85
C LYS A 25 -30.23 -24.87 -9.65
N GLU A 26 -30.34 -24.24 -10.81
CA GLU A 26 -29.19 -23.94 -11.67
C GLU A 26 -28.37 -22.76 -11.15
N PHE A 27 -29.03 -21.70 -10.66
CA PHE A 27 -28.39 -20.52 -10.09
C PHE A 27 -29.26 -19.86 -9.01
N VAL A 28 -28.71 -18.85 -8.32
CA VAL A 28 -29.46 -18.00 -7.40
C VAL A 28 -29.40 -16.55 -7.88
N THR A 29 -30.55 -15.92 -8.05
CA THR A 29 -30.61 -14.48 -8.29
C THR A 29 -30.74 -13.76 -6.96
N ILE A 30 -29.80 -12.86 -6.68
CA ILE A 30 -29.77 -12.06 -5.45
C ILE A 30 -29.98 -10.60 -5.84
N ILE A 31 -31.08 -10.02 -5.36
CA ILE A 31 -31.43 -8.63 -5.60
C ILE A 31 -31.17 -7.86 -4.31
N ASP A 32 -30.30 -6.85 -4.33
CA ASP A 32 -30.05 -5.96 -3.20
C ASP A 32 -30.50 -4.53 -3.52
N PHE A 33 -31.37 -3.97 -2.67
CA PHE A 33 -31.92 -2.63 -2.87
C PHE A 33 -31.02 -1.59 -2.21
N ILE A 34 -30.30 -0.84 -3.04
CA ILE A 34 -29.31 0.14 -2.59
C ILE A 34 -29.99 1.46 -2.26
N GLY A 35 -30.28 1.67 -0.97
CA GLY A 35 -30.74 2.96 -0.45
C GLY A 35 -29.61 3.98 -0.25
N ASN A 36 -29.95 5.18 0.24
CA ASN A 36 -28.97 6.22 0.58
C ASN A 36 -28.28 5.94 1.93
N TYR A 37 -27.43 4.92 1.97
CA TYR A 37 -26.71 4.52 3.18
C TYR A 37 -25.21 4.83 3.09
N LYS A 38 -24.65 5.34 4.19
CA LYS A 38 -23.22 5.66 4.31
C LYS A 38 -22.31 4.44 4.17
N ASN A 39 -22.84 3.23 4.39
CA ASN A 39 -22.09 1.98 4.44
C ASN A 39 -22.12 1.19 3.12
N ASN A 40 -22.68 1.74 2.04
CA ASN A 40 -22.75 1.05 0.75
C ASN A 40 -21.37 0.68 0.17
N TYR A 41 -20.30 1.36 0.60
CA TYR A 41 -18.91 1.02 0.21
C TYR A 41 -18.48 -0.38 0.68
N LEU A 42 -19.19 -0.98 1.66
CA LEU A 42 -18.93 -2.36 2.12
C LEU A 42 -19.36 -3.42 1.11
N ILE A 43 -20.25 -3.09 0.17
CA ILE A 43 -20.78 -4.03 -0.82
C ILE A 43 -19.67 -4.49 -1.80
N PRO A 44 -18.97 -3.60 -2.52
CA PRO A 44 -17.86 -4.02 -3.38
C PRO A 44 -16.72 -4.70 -2.59
N ILE A 45 -16.45 -4.27 -1.35
CA ILE A 45 -15.48 -4.91 -0.46
C ILE A 45 -15.89 -6.36 -0.16
N ALA A 46 -17.16 -6.59 0.17
CA ALA A 46 -17.67 -7.91 0.50
C ALA A 46 -17.70 -8.86 -0.70
N LEU A 47 -17.99 -8.34 -1.90
CA LEU A 47 -18.09 -9.11 -3.14
C LEU A 47 -16.70 -9.45 -3.73
N SER A 48 -15.74 -8.53 -3.63
CA SER A 48 -14.36 -8.77 -4.08
C SER A 48 -13.53 -9.56 -3.08
N GLY A 49 -13.87 -9.51 -1.80
CA GLY A 49 -13.03 -10.01 -0.71
C GLY A 49 -11.84 -9.10 -0.38
N ASP A 50 -11.66 -7.98 -1.10
CA ASP A 50 -10.54 -7.07 -0.91
C ASP A 50 -10.69 -6.25 0.37
N LYS A 51 -9.78 -6.48 1.31
CA LYS A 51 -9.71 -5.75 2.60
C LYS A 51 -8.73 -4.58 2.59
N SER A 52 -8.19 -4.17 1.43
CA SER A 52 -7.15 -3.14 1.33
C SER A 52 -7.61 -1.78 1.88
N LEU A 53 -8.93 -1.52 1.89
CA LEU A 53 -9.55 -0.23 2.20
C LEU A 53 -9.03 0.93 1.32
N ASN A 54 -8.39 0.60 0.19
CA ASN A 54 -7.91 1.56 -0.77
C ASN A 54 -9.09 2.01 -1.66
N LYS A 55 -9.44 3.31 -1.59
CA LYS A 55 -10.59 3.85 -2.31
C LYS A 55 -10.49 3.64 -3.82
N ASP A 56 -9.30 3.70 -4.40
CA ASP A 56 -9.12 3.56 -5.85
C ASP A 56 -9.30 2.10 -6.28
N THR A 57 -8.83 1.15 -5.47
CA THR A 57 -9.09 -0.27 -5.64
C THR A 57 -10.58 -0.58 -5.57
N ILE A 58 -11.27 -0.08 -4.55
CA ILE A 58 -12.73 -0.29 -4.38
C ILE A 58 -13.51 0.32 -5.56
N ARG A 59 -13.12 1.50 -6.05
CA ARG A 59 -13.75 2.13 -7.23
C ARG A 59 -13.50 1.32 -8.50
N ARG A 60 -12.31 0.74 -8.66
CA ARG A 60 -11.97 -0.09 -9.82
C ARG A 60 -12.85 -1.33 -9.88
N MET A 61 -13.08 -1.99 -8.74
CA MET A 61 -13.95 -3.18 -8.64
C MET A 61 -15.42 -2.91 -8.97
N MET A 62 -15.86 -1.66 -8.89
CA MET A 62 -17.21 -1.27 -9.32
C MET A 62 -17.33 -1.11 -10.84
N LYS A 63 -16.20 -0.92 -11.55
CA LYS A 63 -16.16 -0.80 -13.02
C LYS A 63 -15.81 -2.12 -13.67
N ASP A 64 -14.86 -2.84 -13.09
CA ASP A 64 -14.32 -4.08 -13.61
C ASP A 64 -14.61 -5.22 -12.62
N THR A 65 -15.48 -6.14 -13.03
CA THR A 65 -15.86 -7.34 -12.28
C THR A 65 -15.06 -8.57 -12.71
N SER A 66 -13.95 -8.39 -13.42
CA SER A 66 -13.04 -9.47 -13.85
C SER A 66 -12.47 -10.32 -12.71
N TYR A 67 -12.54 -9.85 -11.46
CA TYR A 67 -12.19 -10.64 -10.27
C TYR A 67 -13.16 -11.81 -10.01
N ILE A 68 -14.32 -11.83 -10.67
CA ILE A 68 -15.30 -12.90 -10.54
C ILE A 68 -14.99 -13.97 -11.58
N ASN A 69 -14.47 -15.11 -11.12
CA ASN A 69 -14.21 -16.26 -11.97
C ASN A 69 -15.44 -17.16 -12.08
N GLY A 70 -15.71 -17.69 -13.28
CA GLY A 70 -16.77 -18.65 -13.54
C GLY A 70 -18.07 -18.04 -14.11
N VAL A 71 -19.21 -18.68 -13.84
CA VAL A 71 -20.52 -18.31 -14.42
C VAL A 71 -21.29 -17.27 -13.62
N SER A 72 -20.74 -16.81 -12.48
CA SER A 72 -21.39 -15.80 -11.64
C SER A 72 -21.21 -14.41 -12.23
N THR A 73 -22.26 -13.58 -12.15
CA THR A 73 -22.24 -12.20 -12.61
C THR A 73 -22.74 -11.27 -11.51
N ILE A 74 -22.18 -10.06 -11.48
CA ILE A 74 -22.62 -8.98 -10.59
C ILE A 74 -22.94 -7.79 -11.47
N ASN A 75 -24.15 -7.26 -11.32
CA ASN A 75 -24.60 -6.09 -12.05
C ASN A 75 -25.02 -5.00 -11.06
N PHE A 76 -24.56 -3.77 -11.30
CA PHE A 76 -24.98 -2.59 -10.56
C PHE A 76 -25.73 -1.65 -11.50
N GLU A 77 -27.00 -1.41 -11.21
CA GLU A 77 -27.77 -0.35 -11.87
C GLU A 77 -27.11 1.01 -11.69
N GLU A 78 -27.34 1.92 -12.64
CA GLU A 78 -26.68 3.23 -12.69
C GLU A 78 -26.85 4.02 -11.39
N ILE A 79 -28.10 4.15 -10.91
CA ILE A 79 -28.41 4.87 -9.67
C ILE A 79 -27.75 4.20 -8.46
N ALA A 80 -27.79 2.86 -8.37
CA ALA A 80 -27.16 2.12 -7.29
C ALA A 80 -25.63 2.34 -7.28
N ARG A 81 -25.00 2.33 -8.47
CA ARG A 81 -23.58 2.58 -8.66
C ARG A 81 -23.18 3.97 -8.19
N GLU A 82 -23.96 5.00 -8.53
CA GLU A 82 -23.73 6.36 -8.03
C GLU A 82 -23.82 6.44 -6.50
N GLN A 83 -24.80 5.79 -5.88
CA GLN A 83 -24.94 5.77 -4.43
C GLN A 83 -23.75 5.09 -3.74
N ILE A 84 -23.25 3.99 -4.31
CA ILE A 84 -22.05 3.32 -3.83
C ILE A 84 -20.84 4.25 -3.98
N TYR A 85 -20.64 4.90 -5.14
CA TYR A 85 -19.54 5.86 -5.32
C TYR A 85 -19.60 7.04 -4.36
N LYS A 86 -20.78 7.62 -4.14
CA LYS A 86 -21.00 8.68 -3.14
C LYS A 86 -20.59 8.20 -1.75
N SER A 87 -20.95 6.97 -1.38
CA SER A 87 -20.55 6.40 -0.09
C SER A 87 -19.03 6.22 0.02
N ILE A 88 -18.33 5.74 -1.03
CA ILE A 88 -16.86 5.59 -1.03
C ILE A 88 -16.17 6.95 -0.87
N THR A 89 -16.65 7.96 -1.58
CA THR A 89 -16.07 9.31 -1.53
C THR A 89 -16.29 9.95 -0.17
N ASN A 90 -17.51 9.90 0.35
CA ASN A 90 -17.90 10.58 1.59
C ASN A 90 -17.40 9.89 2.87
N ASN A 91 -17.06 8.60 2.82
CA ASN A 91 -16.59 7.88 4.01
C ASN A 91 -15.09 8.09 4.23
N ASN A 92 -14.69 8.33 5.48
CA ASN A 92 -13.27 8.34 5.85
C ASN A 92 -12.82 6.88 6.12
N LEU A 93 -12.19 6.25 5.13
CA LEU A 93 -11.63 4.89 5.29
C LEU A 93 -10.29 4.89 6.04
N THR A 94 -9.67 6.06 6.16
CA THR A 94 -8.41 6.33 6.87
C THR A 94 -8.64 6.84 8.31
N GLU A 95 -9.86 6.67 8.83
CA GLU A 95 -10.19 7.04 10.22
C GLU A 95 -9.39 6.14 11.19
N LEU A 96 -8.71 6.74 12.19
CA LEU A 96 -7.85 6.03 13.13
C LEU A 96 -8.54 4.82 13.77
N ARG A 97 -9.83 4.93 14.11
CA ARG A 97 -10.61 3.82 14.67
C ARG A 97 -10.62 2.60 13.73
N LYS A 98 -10.87 2.81 12.44
CA LYS A 98 -10.88 1.72 11.43
C LYS A 98 -9.48 1.14 11.19
N LEU A 99 -8.47 2.00 11.12
CA LEU A 99 -7.07 1.56 10.97
C LEU A 99 -6.64 0.71 12.17
N LYS A 100 -7.00 1.14 13.39
CA LYS A 100 -6.74 0.42 14.63
C LYS A 100 -7.48 -0.91 14.69
N GLU A 101 -8.76 -0.95 14.26
CA GLU A 101 -9.54 -2.18 14.15
C GLU A 101 -8.87 -3.19 13.19
N ALA A 102 -8.49 -2.76 11.98
CA ALA A 102 -7.81 -3.61 11.00
C ALA A 102 -6.44 -4.11 11.50
N TYR A 103 -5.67 -3.24 12.15
CA TYR A 103 -4.40 -3.61 12.78
C TYR A 103 -4.59 -4.68 13.87
N HIS A 104 -5.56 -4.51 14.78
CA HIS A 104 -5.81 -5.47 15.83
C HIS A 104 -6.40 -6.79 15.31
N GLU A 105 -7.24 -6.76 14.26
CA GLU A 105 -7.72 -7.98 13.59
C GLU A 105 -6.52 -8.82 13.11
N LEU A 106 -5.55 -8.20 12.45
CA LEU A 106 -4.36 -8.90 11.97
C LEU A 106 -3.45 -9.35 13.13
N LYS A 107 -3.18 -8.47 14.10
CA LYS A 107 -2.37 -8.78 15.30
C LYS A 107 -2.93 -9.98 16.05
N ASN A 108 -4.25 -10.03 16.27
CA ASN A 108 -4.91 -11.12 16.97
C ASN A 108 -4.83 -12.44 16.18
N ARG A 109 -4.90 -12.39 14.85
CA ARG A 109 -4.77 -13.57 13.99
C ARG A 109 -3.33 -14.12 13.98
N MET A 110 -2.33 -13.24 14.03
CA MET A 110 -0.91 -13.63 13.95
C MET A 110 -0.28 -13.94 15.31
N GLY A 111 -0.83 -13.40 16.40
CA GLY A 111 -0.27 -13.53 17.75
C GLY A 111 0.94 -12.62 18.03
N HIS A 112 1.35 -11.78 17.07
CA HIS A 112 2.42 -10.79 17.25
C HIS A 112 2.10 -9.49 16.49
N ARG A 113 2.90 -8.45 16.74
CA ARG A 113 2.78 -7.14 16.06
C ARG A 113 2.95 -7.34 14.54
N PRO A 114 1.97 -6.92 13.72
CA PRO A 114 2.12 -6.97 12.26
C PRO A 114 3.14 -5.96 11.76
N THR A 115 3.94 -6.37 10.78
CA THR A 115 4.74 -5.50 9.93
C THR A 115 3.91 -5.02 8.72
N MET A 116 4.43 -4.04 7.96
CA MET A 116 3.78 -3.66 6.70
C MET A 116 3.73 -4.81 5.69
N HIS A 117 4.72 -5.70 5.70
CA HIS A 117 4.72 -6.88 4.83
C HIS A 117 3.60 -7.86 5.21
N ASP A 118 3.34 -8.04 6.50
CA ASP A 118 2.30 -8.93 7.01
C ASP A 118 0.90 -8.54 6.54
N PHE A 119 0.62 -7.25 6.44
CA PHE A 119 -0.63 -6.75 5.89
C PHE A 119 -0.87 -7.22 4.46
N ILE A 120 0.19 -7.30 3.64
CA ILE A 120 0.10 -7.72 2.25
C ILE A 120 0.02 -9.25 2.14
N THR A 121 0.86 -9.99 2.88
CA THR A 121 0.83 -11.47 2.87
C THR A 121 -0.48 -12.04 3.39
N ASN A 122 -1.14 -11.34 4.30
CA ASN A 122 -2.39 -11.80 4.90
C ASN A 122 -3.65 -11.14 4.31
N GLU A 123 -3.54 -10.54 3.11
CA GLU A 123 -4.64 -9.90 2.37
C GLU A 123 -5.48 -8.96 3.25
N SER A 124 -4.79 -8.12 4.03
CA SER A 124 -5.39 -7.18 4.96
C SER A 124 -5.38 -5.75 4.38
N ILE A 125 -5.54 -4.75 5.23
CA ILE A 125 -5.50 -3.34 4.86
C ILE A 125 -4.19 -3.00 4.13
N ASP A 126 -4.26 -2.21 3.06
CA ASP A 126 -3.06 -1.79 2.33
C ASP A 126 -2.20 -0.88 3.23
N PRO A 127 -0.90 -1.18 3.44
CA PRO A 127 -0.02 -0.35 4.27
C PRO A 127 -0.04 1.14 3.92
N ILE A 128 -0.26 1.49 2.64
CA ILE A 128 -0.36 2.89 2.21
C ILE A 128 -1.53 3.60 2.90
N VAL A 129 -2.65 2.90 3.12
CA VAL A 129 -3.86 3.45 3.77
C VAL A 129 -3.57 3.76 5.24
N ILE A 130 -2.70 2.99 5.89
CA ILE A 130 -2.22 3.26 7.26
C ILE A 130 -1.25 4.45 7.25
N VAL A 131 -0.28 4.43 6.34
CA VAL A 131 0.86 5.34 6.35
C VAL A 131 0.50 6.77 5.95
N LYS A 132 -0.31 6.96 4.89
CA LYS A 132 -0.66 8.30 4.38
C LYS A 132 -1.16 9.30 5.43
N PRO A 133 -2.12 8.96 6.32
CA PRO A 133 -2.60 9.88 7.35
C PRO A 133 -1.63 10.05 8.53
N HIS A 134 -0.62 9.20 8.66
CA HIS A 134 0.31 9.15 9.78
C HIS A 134 1.76 9.40 9.40
N LYS A 135 2.04 9.81 8.15
CA LYS A 135 3.38 10.01 7.56
C LYS A 135 4.20 8.73 7.38
N CYS A 136 4.32 7.89 8.40
CA CYS A 136 5.03 6.61 8.35
C CYS A 136 4.44 5.59 9.34
N TYR A 137 4.82 4.33 9.19
CA TYR A 137 4.29 3.26 10.03
C TYR A 137 4.67 3.41 11.51
N TYR A 138 5.88 3.89 11.80
CA TYR A 138 6.33 4.21 13.16
C TYR A 138 5.35 5.16 13.88
N GLN A 139 4.98 6.26 13.23
CA GLN A 139 4.08 7.25 13.82
C GLN A 139 2.66 6.71 14.01
N PHE A 140 2.20 5.82 13.14
CA PHE A 140 0.94 5.08 13.36
C PHE A 140 1.02 4.22 14.63
N LEU A 141 2.09 3.40 14.76
CA LEU A 141 2.30 2.53 15.93
C LEU A 141 2.36 3.33 17.24
N LYS A 142 3.10 4.45 17.26
CA LYS A 142 3.11 5.37 18.42
C LYS A 142 1.70 5.87 18.75
N ARG A 143 0.91 6.23 17.73
CA ARG A 143 -0.43 6.79 17.91
C ARG A 143 -1.45 5.78 18.44
N ILE A 144 -1.25 4.48 18.20
CA ILE A 144 -2.07 3.42 18.78
C ILE A 144 -1.49 2.84 20.08
N ASN A 145 -0.41 3.46 20.61
CA ASN A 145 0.30 3.07 21.84
C ASN A 145 0.88 1.65 21.78
N GLU A 146 1.45 1.26 20.64
CA GLU A 146 2.24 0.03 20.56
C GLU A 146 3.62 0.23 21.20
N ASP A 147 4.11 -0.84 21.83
CA ASP A 147 5.43 -0.87 22.43
C ASP A 147 6.48 -1.08 21.33
N ILE A 148 7.25 -0.03 21.06
CA ILE A 148 8.27 0.04 20.01
C ILE A 148 9.44 0.89 20.53
N SER A 149 10.65 0.55 20.11
CA SER A 149 11.84 1.37 20.39
C SER A 149 11.70 2.76 19.77
N GLU A 150 12.21 3.76 20.47
CA GLU A 150 12.17 5.14 19.99
C GLU A 150 13.05 5.32 18.75
N LEU A 151 12.53 6.10 17.80
CA LEU A 151 13.29 6.57 16.64
C LEU A 151 13.67 8.04 16.82
N THR A 152 14.89 8.38 16.42
CA THR A 152 15.34 9.76 16.38
C THR A 152 14.51 10.59 15.39
N SER A 153 14.58 11.92 15.51
CA SER A 153 13.92 12.81 14.55
C SER A 153 14.38 12.52 13.11
N TYR A 154 15.67 12.24 12.92
CA TYR A 154 16.25 11.94 11.61
C TYR A 154 15.68 10.65 11.01
N GLU A 155 15.67 9.56 11.79
CA GLU A 155 15.13 8.26 11.36
C GLU A 155 13.65 8.37 10.97
N GLN A 156 12.85 9.13 11.73
CA GLN A 156 11.45 9.37 11.41
C GLN A 156 11.27 10.17 10.12
N GLN A 157 12.14 11.15 9.85
CA GLN A 157 12.12 11.94 8.62
C GLN A 157 12.45 11.06 7.40
N VAL A 158 13.47 10.22 7.50
CA VAL A 158 13.84 9.24 6.46
C VAL A 158 12.68 8.29 6.19
N LEU A 159 12.11 7.66 7.24
CA LEU A 159 10.96 6.77 7.08
C LEU A 159 9.74 7.49 6.49
N THR A 160 9.52 8.77 6.82
CA THR A 160 8.44 9.58 6.26
C THR A 160 8.63 9.79 4.75
N MET A 161 9.84 10.11 4.31
CA MET A 161 10.15 10.28 2.89
C MET A 161 9.88 8.98 2.12
N LEU A 162 10.45 7.86 2.58
CA LEU A 162 10.23 6.54 1.93
C LEU A 162 8.74 6.16 1.90
N SER A 163 8.05 6.43 3.01
CA SER A 163 6.64 6.11 3.20
C SER A 163 5.69 6.89 2.27
N LEU A 164 5.97 8.16 2.03
CA LEU A 164 5.09 9.03 1.24
C LEU A 164 5.44 9.02 -0.25
N GLU A 165 6.73 8.87 -0.58
CA GLU A 165 7.22 9.05 -1.95
C GLU A 165 7.57 7.74 -2.66
N ILE A 166 7.92 6.68 -1.91
CA ILE A 166 8.40 5.42 -2.50
C ILE A 166 7.45 4.24 -2.22
N LEU A 167 6.80 4.18 -1.05
CA LEU A 167 5.96 3.05 -0.62
C LEU A 167 4.79 2.74 -1.57
N ASP A 168 4.29 3.73 -2.32
CA ASP A 168 3.23 3.50 -3.29
C ASP A 168 3.67 2.74 -4.55
N GLY A 169 4.99 2.62 -4.71
CA GLY A 169 5.65 1.82 -5.72
C GLY A 169 5.37 2.31 -7.14
N LYS A 170 4.93 3.55 -7.35
CA LYS A 170 4.58 4.02 -8.71
C LYS A 170 5.76 4.07 -9.68
N ARG A 171 6.98 4.28 -9.16
CA ARG A 171 8.21 4.35 -9.95
C ARG A 171 9.17 3.27 -9.49
N ILE A 172 9.54 2.41 -10.42
CA ILE A 172 10.42 1.27 -10.15
C ILE A 172 11.89 1.68 -10.01
N HIS A 173 12.28 2.81 -10.59
CA HIS A 173 13.65 3.30 -10.63
C HIS A 173 14.27 3.53 -9.25
N GLU A 174 13.55 4.23 -8.36
CA GLU A 174 13.99 4.48 -6.99
C GLU A 174 14.05 3.19 -6.16
N ILE A 175 13.13 2.24 -6.44
CA ILE A 175 13.09 0.93 -5.78
C ILE A 175 14.34 0.12 -6.13
N ILE A 176 14.66 0.03 -7.43
CA ILE A 176 15.84 -0.70 -7.92
C ILE A 176 17.13 -0.08 -7.37
N LEU A 177 17.23 1.25 -7.35
CA LEU A 177 18.41 1.91 -6.80
C LEU A 177 18.60 1.58 -5.31
N LEU A 178 17.53 1.65 -4.52
CA LEU A 178 17.58 1.26 -3.11
C LEU A 178 17.96 -0.21 -2.96
N GLU A 179 17.40 -1.11 -3.76
CA GLU A 179 17.76 -2.54 -3.75
C GLU A 179 19.26 -2.77 -3.95
N LEU A 180 19.83 -2.15 -4.99
CA LEU A 180 21.24 -2.28 -5.30
C LEU A 180 22.12 -1.70 -4.17
N LEU A 181 21.71 -0.59 -3.56
CA LEU A 181 22.41 0.05 -2.43
C LEU A 181 22.28 -0.70 -1.10
N PHE A 182 21.32 -1.61 -0.98
CA PHE A 182 21.26 -2.52 0.18
C PHE A 182 22.15 -3.74 0.01
N GLN A 183 22.23 -4.25 -1.23
CA GLN A 183 23.06 -5.40 -1.54
C GLN A 183 24.54 -5.03 -1.60
N ASN A 184 24.84 -3.75 -1.92
CA ASN A 184 26.19 -3.26 -2.12
C ASN A 184 26.40 -1.93 -1.37
N ASP A 185 27.60 -1.70 -0.84
CA ASP A 185 27.96 -0.42 -0.21
C ASP A 185 28.04 0.75 -1.20
N GLN A 186 28.11 0.49 -2.49
CA GLN A 186 28.05 1.52 -3.51
C GLN A 186 27.57 0.89 -4.81
N VAL A 187 26.97 1.71 -5.66
CA VAL A 187 26.46 1.26 -6.96
C VAL A 187 26.98 2.23 -8.01
N ALA A 188 27.83 1.76 -8.93
CA ALA A 188 28.29 2.60 -10.03
C ALA A 188 27.08 3.08 -10.85
N TYR A 189 27.12 4.32 -11.33
CA TYR A 189 26.04 4.89 -12.13
C TYR A 189 25.73 4.04 -13.36
N ASP A 190 26.77 3.57 -14.05
CA ASP A 190 26.63 2.74 -15.25
C ASP A 190 26.04 1.36 -14.94
N ASP A 191 26.37 0.77 -13.78
CA ASP A 191 25.78 -0.51 -13.34
C ASP A 191 24.28 -0.34 -13.02
N TYR A 192 23.91 0.78 -12.38
CA TYR A 192 22.52 1.12 -12.13
C TYR A 192 21.73 1.26 -13.45
N VAL A 193 22.27 2.01 -14.42
CA VAL A 193 21.64 2.20 -15.73
C VAL A 193 21.52 0.86 -16.46
N THR A 194 22.57 0.05 -16.46
CA THR A 194 22.57 -1.29 -17.07
C THR A 194 21.48 -2.17 -16.45
N THR A 195 21.32 -2.13 -15.13
CA THR A 195 20.27 -2.90 -14.42
C THR A 195 18.87 -2.43 -14.84
N LEU A 196 18.65 -1.12 -14.97
CA LEU A 196 17.38 -0.58 -15.47
C LEU A 196 17.07 -1.05 -16.89
N GLU A 197 18.07 -1.05 -17.79
CA GLU A 197 17.90 -1.51 -19.18
C GLU A 197 17.57 -2.99 -19.26
N GLN A 198 18.22 -3.83 -18.45
CA GLN A 198 17.90 -5.27 -18.34
C GLN A 198 16.46 -5.51 -17.87
N LEU A 199 15.94 -4.64 -17.01
CA LEU A 199 14.56 -4.66 -16.54
C LEU A 199 13.60 -3.89 -17.44
N ASN A 200 13.99 -3.56 -18.68
CA ASN A 200 13.21 -2.80 -19.66
C ASN A 200 12.63 -1.49 -19.11
N CYS A 201 13.32 -0.87 -18.16
CA CYS A 201 12.95 0.41 -17.58
C CYS A 201 13.44 1.56 -18.46
N ARG A 202 12.71 2.69 -18.42
CA ARG A 202 13.07 3.90 -19.18
C ARG A 202 14.35 4.55 -18.61
N THR A 203 15.37 4.78 -19.43
CA THR A 203 16.69 5.29 -18.99
C THR A 203 17.08 6.66 -19.58
N ASP A 204 16.11 7.47 -20.05
CA ASP A 204 16.44 8.81 -20.55
C ASP A 204 16.95 9.75 -19.45
N SER A 205 17.77 10.72 -19.84
CA SER A 205 18.45 11.64 -18.94
C SER A 205 17.52 12.38 -17.97
N ASN A 206 16.31 12.73 -18.40
CA ASN A 206 15.32 13.39 -17.54
C ASN A 206 14.82 12.45 -16.43
N THR A 207 14.58 11.17 -16.75
CA THR A 207 14.15 10.18 -15.76
C THR A 207 15.24 9.92 -14.73
N LEU A 208 16.48 9.69 -15.17
CA LEU A 208 17.62 9.46 -14.28
C LEU A 208 17.93 10.70 -13.42
N SER A 209 17.87 11.90 -14.00
CA SER A 209 18.00 13.15 -13.25
C SER A 209 16.90 13.29 -12.19
N SER A 210 15.67 12.87 -12.50
CA SER A 210 14.58 12.87 -11.54
C SER A 210 14.82 11.90 -10.38
N VAL A 211 15.39 10.71 -10.63
CA VAL A 211 15.73 9.75 -9.57
C VAL A 211 16.75 10.37 -8.61
N ILE A 212 17.83 10.94 -9.16
CA ILE A 212 18.87 11.61 -8.37
C ILE A 212 18.25 12.70 -7.50
N ARG A 213 17.42 13.57 -8.10
CA ARG A 213 16.77 14.67 -7.38
C ARG A 213 15.79 14.20 -6.28
N VAL A 214 15.14 13.06 -6.47
CA VAL A 214 14.27 12.47 -5.44
C VAL A 214 15.12 11.95 -4.29
N MET A 215 16.21 11.23 -4.60
CA MET A 215 17.09 10.63 -3.61
C MET A 215 17.94 11.65 -2.83
N ASP A 216 18.32 12.77 -3.46
CA ASP A 216 19.02 13.89 -2.83
C ASP A 216 18.08 14.96 -2.23
N LEU A 217 16.76 14.73 -2.32
CA LEU A 217 15.68 15.59 -1.83
C LEU A 217 15.49 16.93 -2.57
N THR A 218 16.29 17.26 -3.59
CA THR A 218 16.19 18.51 -4.37
C THR A 218 14.99 18.53 -5.34
N PHE A 219 14.31 17.40 -5.52
CA PHE A 219 13.03 17.33 -6.22
C PHE A 219 11.92 18.04 -5.45
N PHE A 220 11.95 17.96 -4.12
CA PHE A 220 10.86 18.38 -3.26
C PHE A 220 10.93 19.86 -2.90
N VAL A 221 9.77 20.50 -2.74
CA VAL A 221 9.68 21.89 -2.28
C VAL A 221 9.98 22.00 -0.78
N ALA A 222 10.31 23.20 -0.30
CA ALA A 222 10.68 23.44 1.10
C ALA A 222 9.66 22.92 2.13
N ALA A 223 8.36 23.01 1.82
CA ALA A 223 7.30 22.51 2.70
C ALA A 223 7.36 20.98 2.89
N GLN A 224 7.72 20.23 1.84
CA GLN A 224 7.90 18.78 1.90
C GLN A 224 9.23 18.43 2.59
N ARG A 225 10.33 19.11 2.23
CA ARG A 225 11.65 18.89 2.86
C ARG A 225 11.65 19.07 4.37
N LYS A 226 10.83 19.99 4.90
CA LYS A 226 10.61 20.11 6.35
C LYS A 226 10.20 18.78 7.03
N ASN A 227 9.47 17.91 6.32
CA ASN A 227 9.09 16.59 6.81
C ASN A 227 10.12 15.51 6.51
N TYR A 228 10.95 15.67 5.48
CA TYR A 228 11.91 14.65 5.00
C TYR A 228 13.32 14.88 5.56
N GLY A 229 13.57 16.04 6.16
CA GLY A 229 14.90 16.49 6.52
C GLY A 229 15.63 17.12 5.34
N ASP A 230 16.84 17.60 5.60
CA ASP A 230 17.71 18.23 4.60
C ASP A 230 18.90 17.32 4.23
N THR A 231 18.95 16.11 4.79
CA THR A 231 20.02 15.15 4.51
C THR A 231 19.53 14.15 3.43
N PRO A 232 20.25 14.03 2.30
CA PRO A 232 19.95 13.08 1.22
C PRO A 232 19.75 11.63 1.70
N ILE A 233 18.90 10.86 1.02
CA ILE A 233 18.82 9.41 1.23
C ILE A 233 20.04 8.73 0.61
N CYS A 234 20.40 9.13 -0.60
CA CYS A 234 21.57 8.66 -1.33
C CYS A 234 22.20 9.83 -2.09
N ASN A 235 23.53 9.81 -2.23
CA ASN A 235 24.28 10.78 -3.01
C ASN A 235 25.00 10.10 -4.18
N LEU A 236 25.09 10.79 -5.32
CA LEU A 236 25.97 10.42 -6.43
C LEU A 236 27.30 11.17 -6.28
N LYS A 237 28.39 10.45 -6.04
CA LYS A 237 29.75 11.00 -5.91
C LYS A 237 30.73 10.12 -6.69
N ASP A 238 31.68 10.74 -7.38
CA ASP A 238 32.73 10.03 -8.12
C ASP A 238 32.21 8.92 -9.06
N GLY A 239 31.04 9.12 -9.66
CA GLY A 239 30.42 8.17 -10.57
C GLY A 239 29.66 7.01 -9.90
N ALA A 240 29.52 7.01 -8.57
CA ALA A 240 28.80 5.98 -7.83
C ALA A 240 27.76 6.56 -6.85
N PHE A 241 26.66 5.84 -6.70
CA PHE A 241 25.65 6.08 -5.69
C PHE A 241 26.10 5.51 -4.35
N HIS A 242 25.92 6.29 -3.29
CA HIS A 242 26.21 5.90 -1.92
C HIS A 242 25.01 6.20 -1.03
N LEU A 243 24.56 5.20 -0.28
CA LEU A 243 23.62 5.41 0.80
C LEU A 243 24.23 6.35 1.84
N ASN A 244 23.42 7.24 2.38
CA ASN A 244 23.85 8.19 3.40
C ASN A 244 24.49 7.49 4.62
N ASP A 245 25.64 8.00 5.07
CA ASP A 245 26.38 7.46 6.22
C ASP A 245 25.61 7.52 7.55
N ASP A 246 24.75 8.52 7.75
CA ASP A 246 23.87 8.59 8.92
C ASP A 246 22.77 7.52 8.87
N ILE A 247 22.26 7.16 7.69
CA ILE A 247 21.34 6.00 7.53
C ILE A 247 22.07 4.71 7.90
N ARG A 248 23.31 4.54 7.43
CA ARG A 248 24.15 3.37 7.78
C ARG A 248 24.40 3.28 9.27
N ARG A 249 24.81 4.38 9.88
CA ARG A 249 25.00 4.45 11.34
C ARG A 249 23.71 4.09 12.08
N SER A 250 22.57 4.61 11.64
CA SER A 250 21.27 4.25 12.19
C SER A 250 20.93 2.77 12.01
N PHE A 251 21.31 2.12 10.91
CA PHE A 251 21.14 0.68 10.74
C PHE A 251 21.94 -0.15 11.74
N ASP A 252 23.13 0.31 12.12
CA ASP A 252 23.98 -0.38 13.10
C ASP A 252 23.51 -0.14 14.54
N THR A 253 22.93 1.03 14.82
CA THR A 253 22.52 1.41 16.19
C THR A 253 21.04 1.17 16.51
N ASN A 254 20.18 1.05 15.51
CA ASN A 254 18.73 0.99 15.70
C ASN A 254 18.08 -0.06 14.77
N GLU A 255 17.91 -1.27 15.31
CA GLU A 255 17.29 -2.39 14.61
C GLU A 255 15.84 -2.08 14.18
N THR A 256 15.07 -1.36 15.00
CA THR A 256 13.70 -0.96 14.64
C THR A 256 13.66 -0.05 13.42
N PHE A 257 14.60 0.89 13.30
CA PHE A 257 14.72 1.72 12.12
C PHE A 257 15.09 0.90 10.89
N LYS A 258 16.12 0.04 11.00
CA LYS A 258 16.56 -0.85 9.93
C LYS A 258 15.41 -1.71 9.40
N ASP A 259 14.67 -2.35 10.31
CA ASP A 259 13.52 -3.17 9.95
C ASP A 259 12.44 -2.37 9.22
N MET A 260 12.04 -1.21 9.75
CA MET A 260 11.00 -0.39 9.11
C MET A 260 11.43 0.16 7.75
N PHE A 261 12.71 0.48 7.59
CA PHE A 261 13.29 0.90 6.32
C PHE A 261 13.20 -0.26 5.31
N LEU A 262 13.71 -1.44 5.66
CA LEU A 262 13.68 -2.62 4.80
C LEU A 262 12.25 -3.07 4.47
N MET A 263 11.32 -2.97 5.43
CA MET A 263 9.90 -3.27 5.20
C MET A 263 9.28 -2.35 4.15
N SER A 264 9.68 -1.08 4.10
CA SER A 264 9.22 -0.16 3.05
C SER A 264 9.63 -0.66 1.67
N TYR A 265 10.85 -1.17 1.53
CA TYR A 265 11.33 -1.83 0.31
C TYR A 265 10.55 -3.12 -0.01
N TYR A 266 10.36 -4.03 0.94
CA TYR A 266 9.66 -5.30 0.68
C TYR A 266 8.21 -5.10 0.24
N VAL A 267 7.52 -4.13 0.82
CA VAL A 267 6.15 -3.75 0.42
C VAL A 267 6.12 -3.34 -1.06
N GLN A 268 7.10 -2.56 -1.50
CA GLN A 268 7.19 -2.07 -2.86
C GLN A 268 7.47 -3.21 -3.85
N ARG A 269 8.48 -4.04 -3.55
CA ARG A 269 8.83 -5.19 -4.39
C ARG A 269 7.64 -6.11 -4.60
N LYS A 270 6.89 -6.42 -3.54
CA LYS A 270 5.71 -7.28 -3.64
C LYS A 270 4.58 -6.66 -4.49
N LYS A 271 4.44 -5.33 -4.49
CA LYS A 271 3.48 -4.64 -5.37
C LYS A 271 3.94 -4.64 -6.84
N GLN A 272 5.24 -4.75 -7.07
CA GLN A 272 5.88 -4.73 -8.38
C GLN A 272 6.12 -6.12 -8.97
N GLU A 273 6.03 -7.20 -8.17
CA GLU A 273 6.11 -8.59 -8.63
C GLU A 273 5.29 -8.88 -9.90
N PRO A 274 4.03 -8.41 -10.05
CA PRO A 274 3.28 -8.65 -11.29
C PRO A 274 3.88 -7.98 -12.53
N MET A 275 4.55 -6.83 -12.38
CA MET A 275 5.19 -6.14 -13.51
C MET A 275 6.57 -6.73 -13.83
N ILE A 276 7.31 -7.20 -12.82
CA ILE A 276 8.63 -7.82 -13.01
C ILE A 276 8.50 -9.21 -13.64
N VAL A 277 7.50 -10.01 -13.24
CA VAL A 277 7.24 -11.34 -13.83
C VAL A 277 6.72 -11.22 -15.27
N ALA A 278 6.01 -10.15 -15.62
CA ALA A 278 5.54 -9.91 -17.00
C ALA A 278 6.65 -9.58 -18.00
N LEU A 279 7.88 -9.35 -17.53
CA LEU A 279 9.07 -9.08 -18.34
C LEU A 279 9.96 -10.32 -18.55
N HIS A 280 9.52 -11.51 -18.14
CA HIS A 280 10.18 -12.81 -18.36
C HIS A 280 9.21 -13.77 -19.06
#